data_AF-A0A9D5ML73-F1
#
_entry.id   AF-A0A9D5ML73-F1
#
_cell.length_a   1.000
_cell.length_b   1.000
_cell.length_c   1.000
_cell.angle_alpha   90.00
_cell.angle_beta   90.00
_cell.angle_gamma   90.00
#
_symmetry.space_group_name_H-M   'P 1'
#
loop_
_entity.id
_entity.type
_entity.pdbx_description
1 polymer ?
#
loop_
_entity_poly.entity_id
_entity_poly.type
_entity_poly.pdbx_seq_one_letter_code
_entity_poly.pdbx_strand_id
1 'polypeptide(L)'
;MIEKDIEQLLCEVKNGETSIEEAVLKLKEAPFEDMGFARPDFHRSLRQGHGEVVYGQGKTNEQILEITKKLLAHGQEKVLITRMSKEAFEYFKENMTSEIEDFSYDELSKIGIAGKIDAVEGVGKIVVATGGTSDIPVAEEAAKTAEFLGNKVVRLYDVGVAGIHRLINKETMDEIMNANVIVAIAGMEGALASVIGGLADCPVIAVPTSVGYGAAFGGLAALLSMLNSCASGVSVVNIDNGFGAGYLASMINHK
;
A
#
# COMPACT_ATOMS: atom_id res chain seq x y z
N MET A 1 17.40 13.63 -3.52
CA MET A 1 16.68 14.93 -3.49
C MET A 1 15.19 14.68 -3.62
N ILE A 2 14.37 15.30 -2.77
CA ILE A 2 12.90 15.33 -2.87
C ILE A 2 12.42 16.60 -3.60
N GLU A 3 11.12 16.72 -3.89
CA GLU A 3 10.57 17.82 -4.73
C GLU A 3 10.92 19.19 -4.17
N LYS A 4 10.76 19.35 -2.86
CA LYS A 4 11.11 20.56 -2.13
C LYS A 4 12.59 20.94 -2.26
N ASP A 5 13.49 19.96 -2.31
CA ASP A 5 14.92 20.21 -2.52
C ASP A 5 15.18 20.74 -3.93
N ILE A 6 14.45 20.23 -4.93
CA ILE A 6 14.56 20.68 -6.32
C ILE A 6 13.98 22.09 -6.45
N GLU A 7 12.81 22.37 -5.87
CA GLU A 7 12.21 23.70 -5.87
C GLU A 7 13.13 24.72 -5.18
N GLN A 8 13.71 24.35 -4.04
CA GLN A 8 14.69 25.18 -3.34
C GLN A 8 15.93 25.41 -4.20
N LEU A 9 16.49 24.36 -4.81
CA LEU A 9 17.65 24.49 -5.69
C LEU A 9 17.36 25.41 -6.89
N LEU A 10 16.16 25.32 -7.47
CA LEU A 10 15.72 26.21 -8.55
C LEU A 10 15.53 27.65 -8.06
N CYS A 11 15.07 27.85 -6.83
CA CYS A 11 15.01 29.18 -6.20
C CYS A 11 16.40 29.76 -5.96
N GLU A 12 17.36 28.95 -5.48
CA GLU A 12 18.76 29.34 -5.30
C GLU A 12 19.37 29.79 -6.64
N VAL A 13 19.12 29.04 -7.73
CA VAL A 13 19.54 29.44 -9.09
C VAL A 13 18.90 30.76 -9.51
N LYS A 14 17.58 30.91 -9.30
CA LYS A 14 16.83 32.13 -9.66
C LYS A 14 17.33 33.36 -8.89
N ASN A 15 17.72 33.19 -7.63
CA ASN A 15 18.23 34.27 -6.77
C ASN A 15 19.71 34.56 -7.00
N GLY A 16 20.41 33.74 -7.78
CA GLY A 16 21.86 33.85 -8.02
C GLY A 16 22.71 33.35 -6.85
N GLU A 17 22.14 32.54 -5.96
CA GLU A 17 22.82 31.93 -4.80
C GLU A 17 23.63 30.69 -5.20
N THR A 18 23.26 30.01 -6.29
CA THR A 18 24.04 28.93 -6.91
C THR A 18 24.05 29.08 -8.43
N SER A 19 25.10 28.56 -9.07
CA SER A 19 25.18 28.55 -10.53
C SER A 19 24.33 27.44 -11.14
N ILE A 20 23.96 27.59 -12.42
CA ILE A 20 23.26 26.53 -13.16
C ILE A 20 24.14 25.27 -13.21
N GLU A 21 25.46 25.43 -13.36
CA GLU A 21 26.42 24.33 -13.41
C GLU A 21 26.44 23.52 -12.10
N GLU A 22 26.43 24.20 -10.95
CA GLU A 22 26.36 23.56 -9.62
C GLU A 22 25.02 22.88 -9.37
N ALA A 23 23.91 23.51 -9.78
CA ALA A 23 22.59 22.90 -9.67
C ALA A 23 22.47 21.64 -10.53
N VAL A 24 23.00 21.66 -11.75
CA VAL A 24 23.07 20.48 -12.62
C VAL A 24 23.95 19.40 -11.99
N LEU A 25 25.03 19.76 -11.29
CA LEU A 25 25.88 18.78 -10.59
C LEU A 25 25.13 18.09 -9.45
N LYS A 26 24.35 18.85 -8.65
CA LYS A 26 23.49 18.29 -7.59
C LYS A 26 22.40 17.38 -8.16
N LEU A 27 21.77 17.77 -9.27
CA LEU A 27 20.76 16.96 -9.97
C LEU A 27 21.34 15.71 -10.68
N LYS A 28 22.67 15.69 -10.91
CA LYS A 28 23.39 14.53 -11.47
C LYS A 28 23.70 13.46 -10.44
N GLU A 29 23.49 13.72 -9.14
CA GLU A 29 23.52 12.65 -8.14
C GLU A 29 22.57 11.53 -8.58
N ALA A 30 23.05 10.29 -8.51
CA ALA A 30 22.31 9.17 -9.07
C ALA A 30 20.96 9.02 -8.33
N PRO A 31 19.86 8.74 -9.05
CA PRO A 31 18.54 8.56 -8.43
C PRO A 31 18.46 7.30 -7.56
N PHE A 32 19.57 6.56 -7.41
CA PHE A 32 19.71 5.35 -6.62
C PHE A 32 21.15 5.18 -6.13
N GLU A 33 21.34 4.40 -5.07
CA GLU A 33 22.64 3.93 -4.60
C GLU A 33 22.76 2.42 -4.86
N ASP A 34 23.90 1.95 -5.39
CA ASP A 34 24.16 0.52 -5.54
C ASP A 34 24.77 -0.07 -4.27
N MET A 35 23.97 -0.83 -3.52
CA MET A 35 24.38 -1.51 -2.29
C MET A 35 24.95 -2.91 -2.56
N GLY A 36 25.11 -3.31 -3.82
CA GLY A 36 25.52 -4.65 -4.25
C GLY A 36 24.39 -5.68 -4.22
N PHE A 37 23.42 -5.55 -3.31
CA PHE A 37 22.24 -6.43 -3.20
C PHE A 37 20.92 -5.72 -3.52
N ALA A 38 20.90 -4.39 -3.54
CA ALA A 38 19.73 -3.57 -3.83
C ALA A 38 20.15 -2.22 -4.44
N ARG A 39 19.23 -1.60 -5.17
CA ARG A 39 19.37 -0.25 -5.72
C ARG A 39 18.14 0.59 -5.36
N PRO A 40 18.05 1.14 -4.14
CA PRO A 40 16.89 1.92 -3.72
C PRO A 40 16.75 3.19 -4.56
N ASP A 41 15.55 3.48 -5.05
CA ASP A 41 15.17 4.62 -5.87
C ASP A 41 14.73 5.80 -5.00
N PHE A 42 15.66 6.70 -4.75
CA PHE A 42 15.44 7.91 -3.95
C PHE A 42 14.55 8.94 -4.66
N HIS A 43 14.34 8.80 -5.98
CA HIS A 43 13.56 9.74 -6.78
C HIS A 43 12.14 9.24 -7.04
N ARG A 44 11.70 8.16 -6.40
CA ARG A 44 10.36 7.62 -6.62
C ARG A 44 9.27 8.62 -6.22
N SER A 45 9.44 9.33 -5.10
CA SER A 45 8.51 10.35 -4.63
C SER A 45 8.29 11.46 -5.66
N LEU A 46 9.35 11.92 -6.31
CA LEU A 46 9.29 12.92 -7.39
C LEU A 46 8.43 12.46 -8.58
N ARG A 47 8.43 11.15 -8.90
CA ARG A 47 7.75 10.63 -10.09
C ARG A 47 6.35 10.10 -9.80
N GLN A 48 6.10 9.65 -8.58
CA GLN A 48 4.89 8.89 -8.21
C GLN A 48 4.12 9.49 -7.02
N GLY A 49 4.58 10.62 -6.48
CA GLY A 49 4.02 11.28 -5.30
C GLY A 49 4.33 10.59 -3.97
N HIS A 50 4.90 9.37 -4.01
CA HIS A 50 5.20 8.58 -2.81
C HIS A 50 6.58 7.92 -2.91
N GLY A 51 7.25 7.81 -1.76
CA GLY A 51 8.58 7.20 -1.64
C GLY A 51 8.59 5.71 -1.95
N GLU A 52 9.79 5.12 -1.94
CA GLU A 52 9.94 3.69 -2.20
C GLU A 52 9.48 2.82 -1.02
N VAL A 53 8.90 1.67 -1.37
CA VAL A 53 8.37 0.66 -0.46
C VAL A 53 9.30 -0.55 -0.46
N VAL A 54 9.57 -1.10 0.72
CA VAL A 54 10.44 -2.26 0.88
C VAL A 54 9.61 -3.53 0.89
N TYR A 55 9.76 -4.36 -0.15
CA TYR A 55 9.19 -5.71 -0.16
C TYR A 55 10.03 -6.64 0.75
N GLY A 56 9.53 -7.02 1.92
CA GLY A 56 10.27 -7.80 2.92
C GLY A 56 10.39 -9.29 2.59
N GLN A 57 9.37 -9.89 1.95
CA GLN A 57 9.38 -11.33 1.68
C GLN A 57 10.55 -11.72 0.75
N GLY A 58 11.34 -12.69 1.18
CA GLY A 58 12.50 -13.20 0.44
C GLY A 58 13.78 -12.36 0.59
N LYS A 59 13.75 -11.25 1.33
CA LYS A 59 14.96 -10.50 1.74
C LYS A 59 15.47 -11.00 3.09
N THR A 60 16.77 -10.83 3.36
CA THR A 60 17.32 -11.05 4.70
C THR A 60 16.97 -9.88 5.63
N ASN A 61 17.02 -10.10 6.94
CA ASN A 61 16.69 -9.08 7.92
C ASN A 61 17.62 -7.85 7.80
N GLU A 62 18.91 -8.10 7.55
CA GLU A 62 19.93 -7.08 7.30
C GLU A 62 19.58 -6.23 6.06
N GLN A 63 19.16 -6.88 4.96
CA GLN A 63 18.83 -6.18 3.73
C GLN A 63 17.63 -5.25 3.91
N ILE A 64 16.59 -5.69 4.63
CA ILE A 64 15.41 -4.86 4.89
C ILE A 64 15.83 -3.63 5.71
N LEU A 65 16.68 -3.82 6.73
CA LEU A 65 17.13 -2.73 7.61
C LEU A 65 17.98 -1.71 6.86
N GLU A 66 18.98 -2.18 6.12
CA GLU A 66 19.91 -1.30 5.42
C GLU A 66 19.22 -0.53 4.28
N ILE A 67 18.29 -1.16 3.55
CA ILE A 67 17.47 -0.42 2.55
C ILE A 67 16.65 0.67 3.23
N THR A 68 16.02 0.35 4.37
CA THR A 68 15.18 1.31 5.10
C THR A 68 15.99 2.50 5.60
N LYS A 69 17.16 2.26 6.22
CA LYS A 69 18.07 3.32 6.65
C LYS A 69 18.51 4.20 5.49
N LYS A 70 18.86 3.60 4.34
CA LYS A 70 19.29 4.36 3.16
C LYS A 70 18.19 5.24 2.59
N LEU A 71 16.95 4.76 2.53
CA LEU A 71 15.82 5.58 2.10
C LEU A 71 15.60 6.78 3.03
N LEU A 72 15.61 6.56 4.35
CA LEU A 72 15.45 7.62 5.35
C LEU A 72 16.61 8.64 5.29
N ALA A 73 17.85 8.16 5.21
CA ALA A 73 19.04 9.00 5.12
C ALA A 73 19.07 9.89 3.86
N HIS A 74 18.38 9.47 2.79
CA HIS A 74 18.25 10.25 1.54
C HIS A 74 16.95 11.08 1.47
N GLY A 75 16.32 11.34 2.62
CA GLY A 75 15.25 12.33 2.76
C GLY A 75 13.84 11.77 2.61
N GLN A 76 13.66 10.45 2.51
CA GLN A 76 12.32 9.87 2.62
C GLN A 76 11.85 9.96 4.08
N GLU A 77 10.72 10.62 4.34
CA GLU A 77 10.24 10.86 5.72
C GLU A 77 9.69 9.60 6.40
N LYS A 78 9.12 8.69 5.60
CA LYS A 78 8.52 7.44 6.07
C LYS A 78 8.67 6.31 5.05
N VAL A 79 8.91 5.09 5.52
CA VAL A 79 9.13 3.90 4.70
C VAL A 79 8.15 2.81 5.10
N LEU A 80 7.39 2.30 4.12
CA LEU A 80 6.52 1.14 4.27
C LEU A 80 7.30 -0.13 3.94
N ILE A 81 7.17 -1.15 4.78
CA ILE A 81 7.77 -2.47 4.60
C ILE A 81 6.64 -3.50 4.53
N THR A 82 6.43 -4.10 3.37
CA THR A 82 5.35 -5.09 3.15
C THR A 82 5.84 -6.50 3.39
N ARG A 83 4.97 -7.38 3.91
CA ARG A 83 5.28 -8.81 4.14
C ARG A 83 6.54 -9.03 4.99
N MET A 84 6.72 -8.19 6.00
CA MET A 84 7.81 -8.27 6.96
C MET A 84 7.58 -9.43 7.93
N SER A 85 8.58 -10.30 8.11
CA SER A 85 8.45 -11.40 9.06
C SER A 85 8.63 -10.91 10.50
N LYS A 86 8.17 -11.70 11.48
CA LYS A 86 8.35 -11.37 12.90
C LYS A 86 9.83 -11.36 13.29
N GLU A 87 10.62 -12.24 12.69
CA GLU A 87 12.07 -12.31 12.88
C GLU A 87 12.76 -11.05 12.32
N ALA A 88 12.31 -10.56 11.17
CA ALA A 88 12.78 -9.29 10.63
C ALA A 88 12.40 -8.12 11.54
N PHE A 89 11.20 -8.15 12.13
CA PHE A 89 10.75 -7.13 13.09
C PHE A 89 11.63 -7.09 14.35
N GLU A 90 11.87 -8.24 14.99
CA GLU A 90 12.73 -8.29 16.19
C GLU A 90 14.17 -7.87 15.85
N TYR A 91 14.69 -8.32 14.70
CA TYR A 91 16.01 -7.88 14.22
C TYR A 91 16.05 -6.36 14.02
N PHE A 92 15.02 -5.78 13.41
CA PHE A 92 14.89 -4.33 13.24
C PHE A 92 14.99 -3.63 14.58
N LYS A 93 14.17 -4.04 15.53
CA LYS A 93 14.06 -3.45 16.87
C LYS A 93 15.39 -3.48 17.63
N GLU A 94 16.13 -4.59 17.53
CA GLU A 94 17.45 -4.75 18.17
C GLU A 94 18.54 -3.87 17.53
N ASN A 95 18.40 -3.54 16.24
CA ASN A 95 19.41 -2.84 15.44
C ASN A 95 18.95 -1.44 14.98
N MET A 96 17.91 -0.89 15.62
CA MET A 96 17.45 0.48 15.35
C MET A 96 18.55 1.47 15.70
N THR A 97 18.85 2.36 14.75
CA THR A 97 19.77 3.49 14.93
C THR A 97 18.97 4.77 15.21
N SER A 98 19.66 5.85 15.57
CA SER A 98 19.04 7.17 15.72
C SER A 98 18.39 7.71 14.44
N GLU A 99 18.65 7.10 13.29
CA GLU A 99 18.05 7.45 11.99
C GLU A 99 16.60 6.99 11.88
N ILE A 100 16.17 6.02 12.70
CA ILE A 100 14.81 5.52 12.74
C ILE A 100 14.18 5.96 14.07
N GLU A 101 13.59 7.15 14.08
CA GLU A 101 12.99 7.72 15.30
C GLU A 101 11.71 7.01 15.73
N ASP A 102 10.93 6.51 14.76
CA ASP A 102 9.65 5.85 14.99
C ASP A 102 9.57 4.60 14.12
N PHE A 103 9.13 3.50 14.72
CA PHE A 103 8.94 2.24 14.01
C PHE A 103 7.77 1.46 14.61
N SER A 104 6.84 1.07 13.74
CA SER A 104 5.70 0.25 14.10
C SER A 104 5.64 -1.00 13.23
N TYR A 105 5.11 -2.08 13.81
CA TYR A 105 4.88 -3.33 13.11
C TYR A 105 3.52 -3.89 13.51
N ASP A 106 2.77 -4.29 12.50
CA ASP A 106 1.48 -4.95 12.65
C ASP A 106 1.62 -6.43 12.31
N GLU A 107 1.46 -7.29 13.31
CA GLU A 107 1.67 -8.74 13.17
C GLU A 107 0.66 -9.40 12.22
N LEU A 108 -0.55 -8.83 12.12
CA LEU A 108 -1.64 -9.39 11.33
C LEU A 108 -1.44 -9.16 9.83
N SER A 109 -1.12 -7.94 9.43
CA SER A 109 -0.81 -7.56 8.04
C SER A 109 0.63 -7.82 7.62
N LYS A 110 1.54 -8.02 8.59
CA LYS A 110 2.99 -8.08 8.35
C LYS A 110 3.53 -6.79 7.74
N ILE A 111 2.96 -5.66 8.13
CA ILE A 111 3.38 -4.33 7.69
C ILE A 111 4.29 -3.71 8.76
N GLY A 112 5.49 -3.30 8.34
CA GLY A 112 6.37 -2.42 9.10
C GLY A 112 6.28 -1.00 8.56
N ILE A 113 6.30 0.00 9.44
CA ILE A 113 6.36 1.42 9.06
C ILE A 113 7.47 2.07 9.87
N ALA A 114 8.49 2.57 9.18
CA ALA A 114 9.54 3.41 9.76
C ALA A 114 9.24 4.88 9.45
N GLY A 115 9.27 5.75 10.46
CA GLY A 115 8.84 7.15 10.36
C GLY A 115 7.38 7.35 10.75
N LYS A 116 6.97 8.62 10.84
CA LYS A 116 5.62 9.00 11.27
C LYS A 116 4.64 9.00 10.10
N ILE A 117 3.40 8.62 10.39
CA ILE A 117 2.29 8.75 9.43
C ILE A 117 1.68 10.14 9.63
N ASP A 118 1.61 10.92 8.54
CA ASP A 118 1.04 12.26 8.52
C ASP A 118 -0.49 12.26 8.69
N ALA A 119 -1.05 13.47 8.73
CA ALA A 119 -2.50 13.66 8.79
C ALA A 119 -3.20 13.08 7.54
N VAL A 120 -4.49 12.80 7.69
CA VAL A 120 -5.32 12.33 6.57
C VAL A 120 -5.50 13.45 5.55
N GLU A 121 -5.14 13.18 4.30
CA GLU A 121 -5.22 14.10 3.16
C GLU A 121 -6.27 13.68 2.11
N GLY A 122 -6.71 12.42 2.12
CA GLY A 122 -7.68 11.90 1.17
C GLY A 122 -9.04 12.61 1.21
N VAL A 123 -9.68 12.73 0.05
CA VAL A 123 -10.93 13.50 -0.13
C VAL A 123 -12.13 12.81 0.53
N GLY A 124 -12.18 11.48 0.44
CA GLY A 124 -13.25 10.66 1.00
C GLY A 124 -12.73 9.43 1.72
N LYS A 125 -13.59 8.41 1.85
CA LYS A 125 -13.24 7.16 2.52
C LYS A 125 -12.98 6.04 1.52
N ILE A 126 -11.96 5.24 1.81
CA ILE A 126 -11.73 3.94 1.17
C ILE A 126 -12.39 2.89 2.05
N VAL A 127 -13.21 2.03 1.46
CA VAL A 127 -13.76 0.86 2.16
C VAL A 127 -12.92 -0.36 1.82
N VAL A 128 -12.46 -1.10 2.81
CA VAL A 128 -11.79 -2.40 2.64
C VAL A 128 -12.73 -3.48 3.18
N ALA A 129 -13.25 -4.31 2.30
CA ALA A 129 -14.25 -5.33 2.61
C ALA A 129 -13.70 -6.75 2.41
N THR A 130 -13.95 -7.65 3.35
CA THR A 130 -13.51 -9.06 3.27
C THR A 130 -14.66 -10.04 3.28
N GLY A 131 -14.49 -11.14 2.54
CA GLY A 131 -15.47 -12.23 2.52
C GLY A 131 -15.53 -13.01 3.82
N GLY A 132 -14.37 -13.28 4.43
CA GLY A 132 -14.27 -13.97 5.70
C GLY A 132 -13.07 -13.50 6.52
N THR A 133 -12.92 -14.08 7.71
CA THR A 133 -11.83 -13.75 8.64
C THR A 133 -10.46 -14.20 8.15
N SER A 134 -10.41 -15.26 7.33
CA SER A 134 -9.16 -15.75 6.73
C SER A 134 -8.52 -14.76 5.76
N ASP A 135 -9.29 -13.84 5.20
CA ASP A 135 -8.81 -12.81 4.27
C ASP A 135 -8.31 -11.53 4.99
N ILE A 136 -8.49 -11.45 6.32
CA ILE A 136 -8.14 -10.26 7.11
C ILE A 136 -6.66 -9.85 6.97
N PRO A 137 -5.66 -10.75 6.93
CA PRO A 137 -4.26 -10.35 6.73
C PRO A 137 -4.03 -9.52 5.46
N VAL A 138 -4.64 -9.93 4.33
CA VAL A 138 -4.57 -9.22 3.05
C VAL A 138 -5.33 -7.89 3.12
N ALA A 139 -6.43 -7.87 3.87
CA ALA A 139 -7.22 -6.66 4.11
C ALA A 139 -6.50 -5.62 4.95
N GLU A 140 -5.82 -6.05 6.02
CA GLU A 140 -5.01 -5.14 6.79
C GLU A 140 -3.78 -4.67 6.01
N GLU A 141 -3.19 -5.49 5.14
CA GLU A 141 -2.14 -5.01 4.22
C GLU A 141 -2.65 -3.86 3.33
N ALA A 142 -3.85 -4.01 2.75
CA ALA A 142 -4.48 -2.96 1.94
C ALA A 142 -4.83 -1.71 2.76
N ALA A 143 -5.44 -1.90 3.93
CA ALA A 143 -5.87 -0.81 4.80
C ALA A 143 -4.68 -0.02 5.34
N LYS A 144 -3.65 -0.70 5.86
CA LYS A 144 -2.42 -0.08 6.37
C LYS A 144 -1.65 0.62 5.26
N THR A 145 -1.63 0.07 4.05
CA THR A 145 -1.03 0.75 2.90
C THR A 145 -1.78 2.05 2.59
N ALA A 146 -3.10 2.03 2.51
CA ALA A 146 -3.88 3.24 2.23
C ALA A 146 -3.76 4.29 3.36
N GLU A 147 -3.73 3.87 4.63
CA GLU A 147 -3.48 4.73 5.79
C GLU A 147 -2.09 5.36 5.76
N PHE A 148 -1.05 4.56 5.45
CA PHE A 148 0.32 5.05 5.26
C PHE A 148 0.40 6.15 4.19
N LEU A 149 -0.42 6.04 3.14
CA LEU A 149 -0.55 7.01 2.05
C LEU A 149 -1.58 8.13 2.36
N GLY A 150 -1.99 8.32 3.62
CA GLY A 150 -2.79 9.48 4.03
C GLY A 150 -4.30 9.36 3.83
N ASN A 151 -4.86 8.14 3.71
CA ASN A 151 -6.31 7.96 3.52
C ASN A 151 -7.06 7.60 4.80
N LYS A 152 -8.33 8.01 4.86
CA LYS A 152 -9.31 7.45 5.79
C LYS A 152 -9.81 6.10 5.27
N VAL A 153 -9.64 5.04 6.08
CA VAL A 153 -10.07 3.68 5.72
C VAL A 153 -11.16 3.18 6.67
N VAL A 154 -12.23 2.62 6.10
CA VAL A 154 -13.25 1.86 6.82
C VAL A 154 -13.09 0.37 6.50
N ARG A 155 -13.07 -0.46 7.54
CA ARG A 155 -12.93 -1.92 7.41
C ARG A 155 -14.28 -2.60 7.61
N LEU A 156 -14.66 -3.46 6.68
CA LEU A 156 -15.85 -4.30 6.73
C LEU A 156 -15.43 -5.77 6.67
N TYR A 157 -15.28 -6.40 7.82
CA TYR A 157 -14.87 -7.80 7.88
C TYR A 157 -16.06 -8.75 7.86
N ASP A 158 -15.83 -9.94 7.30
CA ASP A 158 -16.78 -11.05 7.30
C ASP A 158 -18.14 -10.66 6.69
N VAL A 159 -18.11 -9.97 5.55
CA VAL A 159 -19.30 -9.57 4.77
C VAL A 159 -19.46 -10.43 3.50
N GLY A 160 -19.02 -11.69 3.56
CA GLY A 160 -19.00 -12.60 2.42
C GLY A 160 -20.37 -13.10 1.95
N VAL A 161 -20.37 -13.67 0.75
CA VAL A 161 -21.57 -14.08 0.02
C VAL A 161 -22.32 -15.24 0.69
N ALA A 162 -21.61 -16.16 1.35
CA ALA A 162 -22.24 -17.24 2.14
C ALA A 162 -23.14 -16.69 3.27
N GLY A 163 -22.84 -15.49 3.76
CA GLY A 163 -23.61 -14.76 4.75
C GLY A 163 -24.13 -13.44 4.21
N ILE A 164 -24.70 -13.43 3.00
CA ILE A 164 -25.06 -12.20 2.27
C ILE A 164 -25.86 -11.17 3.08
N HIS A 165 -26.67 -11.62 4.05
CA HIS A 165 -27.41 -10.77 4.98
C HIS A 165 -26.51 -9.82 5.78
N ARG A 166 -25.25 -10.19 6.04
CA ARG A 166 -24.25 -9.33 6.68
C ARG A 166 -23.81 -8.19 5.74
N LEU A 167 -23.71 -8.45 4.45
CA LEU A 167 -23.37 -7.42 3.46
C LEU A 167 -24.52 -6.43 3.23
N ILE A 168 -25.74 -6.94 3.07
CA ILE A 168 -26.93 -6.13 2.75
C ILE A 168 -27.60 -5.50 3.97
N ASN A 169 -27.00 -5.63 5.15
CA ASN A 169 -27.49 -4.93 6.32
C ASN A 169 -27.35 -3.41 6.10
N LYS A 170 -28.19 -2.62 6.76
CA LYS A 170 -28.26 -1.18 6.52
C LYS A 170 -26.92 -0.47 6.74
N GLU A 171 -26.22 -0.78 7.82
CA GLU A 171 -24.97 -0.11 8.20
C GLU A 171 -23.85 -0.40 7.19
N THR A 172 -23.70 -1.65 6.79
CA THR A 172 -22.70 -2.08 5.79
C THR A 172 -23.02 -1.51 4.40
N MET A 173 -24.29 -1.47 4.03
CA MET A 173 -24.73 -0.84 2.78
C MET A 173 -24.45 0.66 2.77
N ASP A 174 -24.71 1.37 3.87
CA ASP A 174 -24.42 2.80 4.01
C ASP A 174 -22.90 3.06 3.90
N GLU A 175 -22.05 2.16 4.39
CA GLU A 175 -20.61 2.27 4.20
C GLU A 175 -20.19 2.12 2.73
N ILE A 176 -20.74 1.13 2.03
CA ILE A 176 -20.47 0.83 0.61
C ILE A 176 -20.94 1.98 -0.30
N MET A 177 -22.17 2.47 -0.11
CA MET A 177 -22.77 3.51 -0.96
C MET A 177 -22.13 4.89 -0.81
N ASN A 178 -21.37 5.13 0.27
CA ASN A 178 -20.69 6.40 0.51
C ASN A 178 -19.16 6.29 0.32
N ALA A 179 -18.67 5.18 -0.23
CA ALA A 179 -17.24 4.98 -0.49
C ALA A 179 -16.82 5.73 -1.76
N ASN A 180 -15.59 6.26 -1.77
CA ASN A 180 -14.98 6.80 -2.98
C ASN A 180 -14.30 5.70 -3.80
N VAL A 181 -13.81 4.67 -3.10
CA VAL A 181 -13.19 3.48 -3.67
C VAL A 181 -13.41 2.32 -2.71
N ILE A 182 -13.65 1.13 -3.25
CA ILE A 182 -13.77 -0.08 -2.44
C ILE A 182 -12.68 -1.06 -2.82
N VAL A 183 -12.01 -1.63 -1.84
CA VAL A 183 -11.13 -2.79 -1.99
C VAL A 183 -11.90 -4.02 -1.52
N ALA A 184 -12.29 -4.90 -2.44
CA ALA A 184 -13.04 -6.11 -2.17
C ALA A 184 -12.12 -7.33 -2.19
N ILE A 185 -11.99 -8.01 -1.05
CA ILE A 185 -10.97 -9.03 -0.82
C ILE A 185 -11.65 -10.36 -0.51
N ALA A 186 -11.39 -11.38 -1.31
CA ALA A 186 -12.01 -12.68 -1.11
C ALA A 186 -11.20 -13.83 -1.73
N GLY A 187 -11.11 -14.92 -0.98
CA GLY A 187 -10.71 -16.23 -1.48
C GLY A 187 -11.91 -17.04 -2.00
N MET A 188 -11.77 -18.38 -1.98
CA MET A 188 -12.78 -19.33 -2.46
C MET A 188 -13.18 -19.04 -3.92
N GLU A 189 -14.45 -18.77 -4.19
CA GLU A 189 -14.99 -18.37 -5.49
C GLU A 189 -14.84 -16.87 -5.82
N GLY A 190 -14.30 -16.06 -4.91
CA GLY A 190 -14.04 -14.63 -5.12
C GLY A 190 -15.29 -13.76 -5.35
N ALA A 191 -16.48 -14.27 -5.03
CA ALA A 191 -17.75 -13.67 -5.45
C ALA A 191 -18.04 -12.29 -4.84
N LEU A 192 -17.41 -11.94 -3.72
CA LEU A 192 -17.64 -10.66 -3.03
C LEU A 192 -17.43 -9.45 -3.94
N ALA A 193 -16.38 -9.47 -4.77
CA ALA A 193 -16.07 -8.38 -5.69
C ALA A 193 -17.21 -8.11 -6.69
N SER A 194 -17.80 -9.18 -7.24
CA SER A 194 -18.93 -9.05 -8.17
C SER A 194 -20.19 -8.51 -7.48
N VAL A 195 -20.46 -8.94 -6.24
CA VAL A 195 -21.61 -8.45 -5.48
C VAL A 195 -21.45 -6.97 -5.15
N ILE A 196 -20.31 -6.58 -4.57
CA ILE A 196 -20.01 -5.18 -4.24
C ILE A 196 -20.03 -4.32 -5.51
N GLY A 197 -19.45 -4.79 -6.62
CA GLY A 197 -19.47 -4.07 -7.89
C GLY A 197 -20.86 -3.87 -8.50
N GLY A 198 -21.87 -4.63 -8.06
CA GLY A 198 -23.28 -4.38 -8.42
C GLY A 198 -24.00 -3.44 -7.47
N LEU A 199 -23.42 -3.12 -6.32
CA LEU A 199 -24.01 -2.27 -5.27
C LEU A 199 -23.38 -0.87 -5.21
N ALA A 200 -22.10 -0.76 -5.56
CA ALA A 200 -21.34 0.47 -5.49
C ALA A 200 -21.45 1.29 -6.79
N ASP A 201 -21.48 2.61 -6.65
CA ASP A 201 -21.38 3.57 -7.76
C ASP A 201 -19.94 4.09 -7.97
N CYS A 202 -19.00 3.62 -7.15
CA CYS A 202 -17.57 3.94 -7.22
C CYS A 202 -16.73 2.75 -7.76
N PRO A 203 -15.44 2.97 -8.11
CA PRO A 203 -14.55 1.89 -8.51
C PRO A 203 -14.35 0.84 -7.41
N VAL A 204 -14.29 -0.43 -7.81
CA VAL A 204 -14.03 -1.59 -6.95
C VAL A 204 -12.73 -2.26 -7.37
N ILE A 205 -11.76 -2.30 -6.47
CA ILE A 205 -10.50 -3.01 -6.65
C ILE A 205 -10.64 -4.39 -6.01
N ALA A 206 -10.69 -5.42 -6.83
CA ALA A 206 -10.81 -6.80 -6.40
C ALA A 206 -9.44 -7.41 -6.12
N VAL A 207 -9.27 -7.96 -4.91
CA VAL A 207 -8.06 -8.66 -4.47
C VAL A 207 -8.41 -10.13 -4.26
N PRO A 208 -8.05 -11.02 -5.19
CA PRO A 208 -8.19 -12.44 -4.97
C PRO A 208 -7.18 -12.86 -3.89
N THR A 209 -7.60 -13.70 -2.95
CA THR A 209 -6.66 -14.28 -1.97
C THR A 209 -6.38 -15.74 -2.29
N SER A 210 -5.26 -16.25 -1.79
CA SER A 210 -4.92 -17.68 -1.89
C SER A 210 -5.76 -18.57 -0.96
N VAL A 211 -6.67 -17.99 -0.16
CA VAL A 211 -7.55 -18.71 0.75
C VAL A 211 -8.53 -19.58 -0.02
N GLY A 212 -8.62 -20.85 0.37
CA GLY A 212 -9.66 -21.77 -0.05
C GLY A 212 -9.19 -23.21 -0.06
N TYR A 213 -10.11 -24.12 -0.36
CA TYR A 213 -9.81 -25.55 -0.47
C TYR A 213 -9.22 -25.89 -1.85
N GLY A 214 -8.90 -27.17 -2.11
CA GLY A 214 -8.17 -27.58 -3.32
C GLY A 214 -8.64 -27.00 -4.66
N ALA A 215 -9.95 -26.77 -4.82
CA ALA A 215 -10.52 -26.15 -6.03
C ALA A 215 -10.26 -24.65 -6.17
N ALA A 216 -9.75 -23.98 -5.13
CA ALA A 216 -9.30 -22.59 -5.19
C ALA A 216 -7.96 -22.45 -5.94
N PHE A 217 -7.19 -23.54 -6.06
CA PHE A 217 -5.88 -23.58 -6.74
C PHE A 217 -4.95 -22.42 -6.35
N GLY A 218 -4.82 -22.18 -5.03
CA GLY A 218 -3.98 -21.09 -4.50
C GLY A 218 -4.47 -19.68 -4.89
N GLY A 219 -5.78 -19.51 -5.08
CA GLY A 219 -6.41 -18.23 -5.43
C GLY A 219 -6.69 -18.04 -6.92
N LEU A 220 -6.27 -18.98 -7.78
CA LEU A 220 -6.55 -18.91 -9.22
C LEU A 220 -8.05 -18.93 -9.54
N ALA A 221 -8.85 -19.68 -8.78
CA ALA A 221 -10.30 -19.70 -8.96
C ALA A 221 -10.92 -18.31 -8.67
N ALA A 222 -10.55 -17.70 -7.54
CA ALA A 222 -10.99 -16.35 -7.18
C ALA A 222 -10.52 -15.31 -8.21
N LEU A 223 -9.26 -15.38 -8.64
CA LEU A 223 -8.70 -14.47 -9.65
C LEU A 223 -9.49 -14.53 -10.97
N LEU A 224 -9.72 -15.73 -11.51
CA LEU A 224 -10.45 -15.91 -12.76
C LEU A 224 -11.93 -15.51 -12.62
N SER A 225 -12.55 -15.78 -11.47
CA SER A 225 -13.92 -15.35 -11.16
C SER A 225 -14.04 -13.82 -11.15
N MET A 226 -13.13 -13.14 -10.46
CA MET A 226 -13.09 -11.67 -10.38
C MET A 226 -12.82 -11.03 -11.75
N LEU A 227 -11.92 -11.61 -12.56
CA LEU A 227 -11.62 -11.13 -13.92
C LEU A 227 -12.81 -11.32 -14.88
N ASN A 228 -13.59 -12.38 -14.69
CA ASN A 228 -14.79 -12.66 -15.49
C ASN A 228 -16.04 -11.92 -14.99
N SER A 229 -15.91 -11.07 -13.97
CA SER A 229 -17.05 -10.32 -13.44
C SER A 229 -17.68 -9.43 -14.50
N CYS A 230 -19.01 -9.37 -14.53
CA CYS A 230 -19.76 -8.46 -15.40
C CYS A 230 -19.91 -7.05 -14.80
N ALA A 231 -19.51 -6.84 -13.54
CA ALA A 231 -19.59 -5.53 -12.90
C ALA A 231 -18.54 -4.59 -13.49
N SER A 232 -18.98 -3.57 -14.22
CA SER A 232 -18.09 -2.70 -15.01
C SER A 232 -17.11 -1.88 -14.17
N GLY A 233 -17.42 -1.65 -12.89
CA GLY A 233 -16.54 -0.92 -11.96
C GLY A 233 -15.42 -1.76 -11.35
N VAL A 234 -15.32 -3.06 -11.66
CA VAL A 234 -14.35 -3.97 -11.03
C VAL A 234 -13.03 -4.01 -11.80
N SER A 235 -11.93 -3.78 -11.09
CA SER A 235 -10.56 -3.99 -11.57
C SER A 235 -9.82 -4.95 -10.63
N VAL A 236 -9.04 -5.88 -11.17
CA VAL A 236 -8.45 -6.98 -10.38
C VAL A 236 -6.94 -6.80 -10.25
N VAL A 237 -6.41 -7.00 -9.04
CA VAL A 237 -4.96 -7.06 -8.77
C VAL A 237 -4.48 -8.51 -8.61
N ASN A 238 -3.17 -8.70 -8.47
CA ASN A 238 -2.58 -10.01 -8.21
C ASN A 238 -3.10 -10.67 -6.92
N ILE A 239 -2.96 -11.99 -6.86
CA ILE A 239 -3.32 -12.80 -5.68
C ILE A 239 -2.53 -12.32 -4.45
N ASP A 240 -3.23 -12.13 -3.34
CA ASP A 240 -2.71 -11.65 -2.05
C ASP A 240 -2.00 -10.29 -2.14
N ASN A 241 -2.33 -9.45 -3.14
CA ASN A 241 -1.70 -8.15 -3.33
C ASN A 241 -2.50 -7.03 -2.66
N GLY A 242 -2.60 -7.08 -1.32
CA GLY A 242 -3.24 -6.03 -0.53
C GLY A 242 -2.52 -4.70 -0.69
N PHE A 243 -1.18 -4.71 -0.71
CA PHE A 243 -0.36 -3.52 -0.97
C PHE A 243 -0.76 -2.80 -2.26
N GLY A 244 -0.79 -3.51 -3.39
CA GLY A 244 -1.13 -2.92 -4.69
C GLY A 244 -2.54 -2.36 -4.71
N ALA A 245 -3.48 -3.03 -4.05
CA ALA A 245 -4.85 -2.55 -3.94
C ALA A 245 -4.97 -1.28 -3.09
N GLY A 246 -4.32 -1.24 -1.92
CA GLY A 246 -4.29 -0.05 -1.07
C GLY A 246 -3.63 1.15 -1.74
N TYR A 247 -2.55 0.91 -2.49
CA TYR A 247 -1.86 1.95 -3.27
C TYR A 247 -2.74 2.52 -4.39
N LEU A 248 -3.36 1.64 -5.18
CA LEU A 248 -4.29 2.06 -6.24
C LEU A 248 -5.50 2.80 -5.67
N ALA A 249 -6.07 2.32 -4.55
CA ALA A 249 -7.18 2.98 -3.89
C ALA A 249 -6.79 4.39 -3.41
N SER A 250 -5.59 4.56 -2.85
CA SER A 250 -5.05 5.86 -2.49
C SER A 250 -4.98 6.80 -3.70
N MET A 251 -4.42 6.33 -4.83
CA MET A 251 -4.30 7.17 -6.03
C MET A 251 -5.64 7.64 -6.58
N ILE A 252 -6.69 6.83 -6.46
CA ILE A 252 -8.04 7.21 -6.88
C ILE A 252 -8.65 8.20 -5.88
N ASN A 253 -8.43 8.01 -4.59
CA ASN A 253 -9.05 8.82 -3.52
C ASN A 253 -8.37 10.19 -3.28
N HIS A 254 -7.30 10.50 -4.02
CA HIS A 254 -6.59 11.79 -4.00
C HIS A 254 -6.75 12.60 -5.30
N LYS A 255 -7.66 12.20 -6.19
CA LYS A 255 -7.98 12.91 -7.43
C LYS A 255 -9.43 13.33 -7.47
#